data_AF-A0A434V2F2-F1
#
_entry.id   AF-A0A434V2F2-F1
#
_cell.length_a   1.000
_cell.length_b   1.000
_cell.length_c   1.000
_cell.angle_alpha   90.00
_cell.angle_beta   90.00
_cell.angle_gamma   90.00
#
_symmetry.space_group_name_H-M   'P 1'
#
loop_
_entity.id
_entity.type
_entity.pdbx_description
1 polymer ?
#
loop_
_entity_poly.entity_id
_entity_poly.type
_entity_poly.pdbx_seq_one_letter_code
_entity_poly.pdbx_strand_id
1 'polypeptide(L)'
;ILHAGHVSLLHAARSQCDRLVLGLNSDASVRRLKGPGRPVNDQHDRACVLAALASVDAVVVFEEDTPLALIEALLPDILVKGADYTIDKVVGADVVQKAGGRVVLVDVVAGKSTTGTIGRMRATN
;
A
#
# COMPACT_ATOMS: atom_id res chain seq x y z
N ILE A 1 10.31 -3.88 3.10
CA ILE A 1 10.71 -5.27 2.80
C ILE A 1 9.47 -6.00 2.33
N LEU A 2 9.52 -6.57 1.13
CA LEU A 2 8.41 -7.35 0.57
C LEU A 2 8.29 -8.69 1.32
N HIS A 3 7.05 -9.19 1.44
CA HIS A 3 6.77 -10.50 2.04
C HIS A 3 5.44 -11.01 1.53
N ALA A 4 5.12 -12.28 1.81
CA ALA A 4 3.90 -12.95 1.34
C ALA A 4 2.62 -12.13 1.58
N GLY A 5 2.47 -11.48 2.74
CA GLY A 5 1.30 -10.62 3.01
C GLY A 5 1.08 -9.49 1.99
N HIS A 6 2.14 -8.86 1.48
CA HIS A 6 2.00 -7.84 0.42
C HIS A 6 1.59 -8.48 -0.90
N VAL A 7 2.20 -9.62 -1.27
CA VAL A 7 1.90 -10.31 -2.53
C VAL A 7 0.47 -10.81 -2.55
N SER A 8 -0.01 -11.41 -1.45
CA SER A 8 -1.40 -11.87 -1.31
C SER A 8 -2.39 -10.70 -1.41
N LEU A 9 -2.11 -9.57 -0.75
CA LEU A 9 -2.96 -8.38 -0.83
C LEU A 9 -3.04 -7.83 -2.26
N LEU A 10 -1.90 -7.71 -2.95
CA LEU A 10 -1.86 -7.19 -4.32
C LEU A 10 -2.51 -8.16 -5.32
N HIS A 11 -2.34 -9.46 -5.12
CA HIS A 11 -3.02 -10.48 -5.92
C HIS A 11 -4.54 -10.40 -5.77
N ALA A 12 -5.04 -10.31 -4.53
CA ALA A 12 -6.46 -10.12 -4.26
C ALA A 12 -6.98 -8.80 -4.86
N ALA A 13 -6.24 -7.70 -4.72
CA ALA A 13 -6.59 -6.42 -5.32
C ALA A 13 -6.72 -6.51 -6.85
N ARG A 14 -5.74 -7.14 -7.52
CA ARG A 14 -5.75 -7.32 -8.98
C ARG A 14 -6.92 -8.18 -9.47
N SER A 15 -7.42 -9.11 -8.65
CA SER A 15 -8.59 -9.92 -9.00
C SER A 15 -9.90 -9.12 -9.06
N GLN A 16 -9.91 -7.91 -8.51
CA GLN A 16 -11.10 -7.05 -8.43
C GLN A 16 -11.15 -5.99 -9.53
N CYS A 17 -10.10 -5.81 -10.32
CA CYS A 17 -9.98 -4.73 -11.30
C CYS A 17 -9.26 -5.16 -12.59
N ASP A 18 -9.42 -4.38 -13.65
CA ASP A 18 -8.70 -4.59 -14.91
C ASP A 18 -7.27 -4.06 -14.86
N ARG A 19 -7.05 -2.98 -14.09
CA ARG A 19 -5.74 -2.34 -13.88
C ARG A 19 -5.54 -2.00 -12.42
N LEU A 20 -4.37 -2.32 -11.86
CA LEU A 20 -3.99 -2.01 -10.50
C LEU A 20 -2.90 -0.93 -10.46
N VAL A 21 -3.26 0.25 -9.94
CA VAL A 21 -2.32 1.33 -9.63
C VAL A 21 -1.97 1.29 -8.14
N LEU A 22 -0.68 1.21 -7.83
CA LEU A 22 -0.16 1.17 -6.47
C LEU A 22 0.37 2.54 -6.06
N GLY A 23 -0.28 3.17 -5.08
CA GLY A 23 0.24 4.36 -4.40
C GLY A 23 1.37 4.01 -3.43
N LEU A 24 2.55 4.59 -3.63
CA LEU A 24 3.75 4.35 -2.84
C LEU A 24 4.20 5.64 -2.13
N ASN A 25 4.23 5.63 -0.79
CA ASN A 25 4.80 6.76 -0.04
C ASN A 25 6.27 7.01 -0.41
N SER A 26 6.63 8.27 -0.58
CA SER A 26 8.02 8.74 -0.73
C SER A 26 8.87 8.46 0.51
N ASP A 27 10.19 8.59 0.40
CA ASP A 27 11.07 8.42 1.56
C ASP A 27 10.82 9.46 2.64
N ALA A 28 10.53 10.71 2.24
CA ALA A 28 10.16 11.79 3.15
C ALA A 28 8.85 11.48 3.89
N SER A 29 7.82 11.03 3.15
CA SER A 29 6.53 10.63 3.72
C SER A 29 6.69 9.49 4.75
N VAL A 30 7.42 8.43 4.39
CA VAL A 30 7.65 7.30 5.30
C VAL A 30 8.45 7.73 6.53
N ARG A 31 9.44 8.62 6.37
CA ARG A 31 10.26 9.12 7.49
C ARG A 31 9.44 9.92 8.49
N ARG A 32 8.50 10.78 8.03
CA ARG A 32 7.58 11.49 8.91
C ARG A 32 6.66 10.54 9.67
N LEU A 33 6.13 9.52 8.99
CA LEU A 33 5.17 8.58 9.57
C LEU A 33 5.80 7.54 10.50
N LYS A 34 7.03 7.11 10.25
CA LYS A 34 7.67 5.96 10.93
C LYS A 34 9.00 6.26 11.60
N GLY A 35 9.46 7.52 11.54
CA GLY A 35 10.70 7.99 12.14
C GLY A 35 11.94 7.84 11.25
N PRO A 36 13.09 8.35 11.72
CA PRO A 36 14.31 8.51 10.92
C PRO A 36 14.96 7.19 10.47
N GLY A 37 14.67 6.07 11.13
CA GLY A 37 15.18 4.74 10.75
C GLY A 37 14.40 4.08 9.60
N ARG A 38 13.50 4.80 8.94
CA ARG A 38 12.64 4.29 7.86
C ARG A 38 12.59 5.27 6.67
N PRO A 39 12.36 4.77 5.44
CA PRO A 39 12.29 3.35 5.07
C PRO A 39 13.68 2.69 5.07
N VAL A 40 13.72 1.36 4.94
CA VAL A 40 15.00 0.60 4.85
C VAL A 40 15.54 0.60 3.42
N ASN A 41 14.63 0.43 2.45
CA ASN A 41 14.93 0.58 1.03
C ASN A 41 14.32 1.91 0.59
N ASP A 42 15.04 2.68 -0.23
CA ASP A 42 14.55 3.95 -0.73
C ASP A 42 13.33 3.78 -1.67
N GLN A 43 12.73 4.89 -2.07
CA GLN A 43 11.52 4.88 -2.88
C GLN A 43 11.74 4.31 -4.28
N HIS A 44 12.93 4.47 -4.85
CA HIS A 44 13.24 3.97 -6.18
C HIS A 44 13.32 2.45 -6.18
N ASP A 45 14.06 1.88 -5.24
CA ASP A 45 14.17 0.42 -5.06
C ASP A 45 12.81 -0.21 -4.75
N ARG A 46 12.03 0.43 -3.86
CA ARG A 46 10.68 -0.04 -3.53
C ARG A 46 9.77 -0.02 -4.76
N ALA A 47 9.81 1.05 -5.55
CA ALA A 47 9.00 1.17 -6.76
C ALA A 47 9.40 0.11 -7.79
N CYS A 48 10.70 -0.09 -8.03
CA CYS A 48 11.22 -1.09 -8.96
C CYS A 48 10.73 -2.50 -8.60
N VAL A 49 10.89 -2.91 -7.34
CA VAL A 49 10.43 -4.24 -6.88
C VAL A 49 8.92 -4.41 -7.00
N LEU A 50 8.14 -3.38 -6.65
CA LEU A 50 6.68 -3.46 -6.71
C LEU A 50 6.15 -3.45 -8.15
N ALA A 51 6.75 -2.68 -9.04
CA ALA A 51 6.39 -2.62 -10.46
C ALA A 51 6.71 -3.93 -11.20
N ALA A 52 7.66 -4.73 -10.71
CA ALA A 52 7.98 -6.04 -11.27
C ALA A 52 6.96 -7.14 -10.90
N LEU A 53 6.02 -6.87 -9.99
CA LEU A 53 5.01 -7.86 -9.60
C LEU A 53 3.93 -7.95 -10.67
N ALA A 54 3.61 -9.18 -11.10
CA ALA A 54 2.59 -9.44 -12.13
C ALA A 54 1.20 -8.85 -11.82
N SER A 55 0.90 -8.57 -10.54
CA SER A 55 -0.36 -7.96 -10.13
C SER A 55 -0.43 -6.45 -10.33
N VAL A 56 0.70 -5.77 -10.55
CA VAL A 56 0.81 -4.30 -10.53
C VAL A 56 1.00 -3.76 -11.95
N ASP A 57 0.10 -2.88 -12.37
CA ASP A 57 0.17 -2.24 -13.70
C ASP A 57 0.94 -0.92 -13.67
N ALA A 58 0.87 -0.19 -12.55
CA ALA A 58 1.60 1.05 -12.35
C ALA A 58 1.91 1.31 -10.88
N VAL A 59 3.02 2.00 -10.62
CA VAL A 59 3.39 2.49 -9.28
C VAL A 59 3.46 4.02 -9.34
N VAL A 60 2.76 4.70 -8.44
CA VAL A 60 2.78 6.17 -8.33
C VAL A 60 3.32 6.55 -6.97
N VAL A 61 4.41 7.32 -6.96
CA VAL A 61 5.02 7.82 -5.72
C VAL A 61 4.32 9.11 -5.31
N PHE A 62 3.92 9.21 -4.04
CA PHE A 62 3.32 10.42 -3.47
C PHE A 62 4.04 10.84 -2.19
N GLU A 63 4.07 12.14 -1.90
CA GLU A 63 4.87 12.69 -0.80
C GLU A 63 4.04 13.01 0.44
N GLU A 64 2.75 13.20 0.30
CA GLU A 64 1.82 13.57 1.36
C GLU A 64 1.76 12.50 2.47
N ASP A 65 1.26 12.89 3.65
CA ASP A 65 1.12 11.96 4.79
C ASP A 65 -0.03 10.96 4.58
N THR A 66 -0.98 11.30 3.71
CA THR A 66 -2.10 10.44 3.32
C THR A 66 -2.23 10.41 1.79
N PRO A 67 -2.78 9.33 1.22
CA PRO A 67 -2.93 9.24 -0.24
C PRO A 67 -4.13 10.04 -0.79
N LEU A 68 -4.77 10.92 0.00
CA LEU A 68 -6.03 11.56 -0.38
C LEU A 68 -5.92 12.34 -1.69
N ALA A 69 -4.92 13.21 -1.84
CA ALA A 69 -4.71 13.99 -3.06
C ALA A 69 -4.47 13.09 -4.28
N LEU A 70 -3.75 11.98 -4.11
CA LEU A 70 -3.55 10.99 -5.17
C LEU A 70 -4.87 10.29 -5.54
N ILE A 71 -5.69 9.94 -4.54
CA ILE A 71 -7.00 9.32 -4.75
C ILE A 71 -7.94 10.29 -5.47
N GLU A 72 -7.96 11.57 -5.10
CA GLU A 72 -8.76 12.60 -5.77
C GLU A 72 -8.31 12.82 -7.22
N ALA A 73 -7.00 12.80 -7.48
CA ALA A 73 -6.45 12.98 -8.82
C ALA A 73 -6.70 11.79 -9.74
N LEU A 74 -6.64 10.56 -9.23
CA LEU A 74 -6.89 9.34 -10.01
C LEU A 74 -8.37 8.96 -10.08
N LEU A 75 -9.13 9.31 -9.03
CA LEU A 75 -10.54 8.98 -8.83
C LEU A 75 -10.89 7.52 -9.20
N PRO A 76 -10.31 6.52 -8.50
CA PRO A 76 -10.44 5.12 -8.89
C PRO A 76 -11.86 4.58 -8.67
N ASP A 77 -12.31 3.68 -9.55
CA ASP A 77 -13.59 2.97 -9.38
C ASP A 77 -13.59 2.02 -8.16
N ILE A 78 -12.41 1.52 -7.81
CA ILE A 78 -12.22 0.56 -6.71
C ILE A 78 -11.03 1.00 -5.86
N LEU A 79 -11.26 1.26 -4.58
CA LEU A 79 -10.23 1.50 -3.59
C LEU A 79 -10.02 0.27 -2.72
N VAL A 80 -8.84 -0.37 -2.82
CA VAL A 80 -8.53 -1.58 -2.06
C VAL A 80 -7.66 -1.24 -0.85
N LYS A 81 -7.99 -1.80 0.31
CA LYS A 81 -7.18 -1.70 1.53
C LYS A 81 -7.11 -3.05 2.24
N GLY A 82 -6.02 -3.30 2.97
CA GLY A 82 -5.95 -4.43 3.90
C GLY A 82 -6.96 -4.25 5.04
N ALA A 83 -7.58 -5.35 5.49
CA ALA A 83 -8.67 -5.43 6.47
C ALA A 83 -8.27 -5.03 7.92
N ASP A 84 -7.15 -4.33 8.09
CA ASP A 84 -6.73 -3.79 9.39
C ASP A 84 -7.61 -2.59 9.85
N TYR A 85 -8.60 -2.19 9.04
CA TYR A 85 -9.42 -1.00 9.23
C TYR A 85 -10.90 -1.26 8.93
N THR A 86 -11.78 -0.54 9.61
CA THR A 86 -13.17 -0.36 9.19
C THR A 86 -13.24 0.63 8.02
N ILE A 87 -14.24 0.53 7.14
CA ILE A 87 -14.33 1.31 5.90
C ILE A 87 -14.29 2.83 6.17
N ASP A 88 -14.91 3.28 7.26
CA ASP A 88 -14.92 4.68 7.71
C ASP A 88 -13.54 5.25 8.05
N LYS A 89 -12.55 4.39 8.29
CA LYS A 89 -11.16 4.79 8.57
C LYS A 89 -10.26 4.77 7.34
N VAL A 90 -10.78 4.36 6.18
CA VAL A 90 -10.04 4.34 4.93
C VAL A 90 -10.04 5.74 4.33
N VAL A 91 -8.87 6.39 4.33
CA VAL A 91 -8.68 7.69 3.67
C VAL A 91 -9.09 7.60 2.19
N GLY A 92 -9.95 8.53 1.75
CA GLY A 92 -10.46 8.59 0.38
C GLY A 92 -11.66 7.68 0.09
N ALA A 93 -12.16 6.93 1.09
CA ALA A 93 -13.36 6.11 0.93
C ALA A 93 -14.59 6.93 0.53
N ASP A 94 -14.80 8.09 1.16
CA ASP A 94 -15.94 8.96 0.87
C ASP A 94 -15.84 9.58 -0.53
N VAL A 95 -14.62 9.98 -0.96
CA VAL A 95 -14.35 10.50 -2.30
C VAL A 95 -14.75 9.46 -3.36
N VAL A 96 -14.26 8.22 -3.22
CA VAL A 96 -14.52 7.14 -4.16
C VAL A 96 -16.00 6.75 -4.18
N GLN A 97 -16.64 6.64 -3.00
CA GLN A 97 -18.05 6.29 -2.91
C GLN A 97 -18.97 7.37 -3.48
N LYS A 98 -18.68 8.66 -3.24
CA LYS A 98 -19.43 9.79 -3.83
C LYS A 98 -19.33 9.81 -5.35
N ALA A 99 -18.21 9.35 -5.91
CA ALA A 99 -18.02 9.20 -7.34
C ALA A 99 -18.65 7.92 -7.94
N GLY A 100 -19.34 7.10 -7.13
CA GLY A 100 -19.98 5.85 -7.56
C GLY A 100 -19.07 4.62 -7.53
N GLY A 101 -17.83 4.76 -7.06
CA GLY A 101 -16.90 3.67 -6.84
C GLY A 101 -17.18 2.90 -5.54
N ARG A 102 -16.38 1.87 -5.28
CA ARG A 102 -16.50 1.03 -4.07
C ARG A 102 -15.18 0.84 -3.34
N VAL A 103 -15.27 0.59 -2.04
CA VAL A 103 -14.12 0.25 -1.18
C VAL A 103 -14.13 -1.24 -0.91
N VAL A 104 -12.99 -1.91 -1.12
CA VAL A 104 -12.82 -3.34 -0.87
C VAL A 104 -11.77 -3.53 0.22
N LEU A 105 -12.18 -4.23 1.28
CA LEU A 105 -11.27 -4.65 2.35
C LEU A 105 -10.83 -6.09 2.07
N VAL A 106 -9.52 -6.33 2.12
CA VAL A 106 -8.90 -7.63 1.86
C VAL A 106 -8.21 -8.13 3.11
N ASP A 107 -8.50 -9.37 3.51
CA ASP A 107 -7.87 -9.99 4.67
C ASP A 107 -6.35 -10.03 4.55
N VAL A 108 -5.67 -9.58 5.61
CA VAL A 108 -4.21 -9.55 5.66
C VAL A 108 -3.71 -10.89 6.22
N VAL A 109 -2.65 -11.43 5.60
CA VAL A 109 -2.02 -12.66 6.08
C VAL A 109 -1.39 -12.44 7.46
N ALA A 110 -1.91 -13.15 8.46
CA ALA A 110 -1.47 -13.02 9.86
C ALA A 110 0.04 -13.26 10.03
N GLY A 111 0.65 -12.52 10.96
CA GLY A 111 2.06 -12.67 11.33
C GLY A 111 3.09 -12.15 10.31
N LYS A 112 2.67 -11.48 9.25
CA LYS A 112 3.56 -10.91 8.23
C LYS A 112 3.64 -9.39 8.36
N SER A 113 4.80 -8.89 8.76
CA SER A 113 5.10 -7.45 8.75
C SER A 113 6.59 -7.19 8.50
N THR A 114 6.91 -6.02 7.95
CA THR A 114 8.31 -5.60 7.79
C THR A 114 9.02 -5.47 9.14
N THR A 115 8.34 -4.92 10.17
CA THR A 115 8.90 -4.80 11.53
C THR A 115 9.21 -6.17 12.13
N GLY A 116 8.28 -7.12 12.04
CA GLY A 116 8.50 -8.48 12.53
C GLY A 116 9.63 -9.21 11.79
N THR A 117 9.77 -8.98 10.48
CA THR A 117 10.85 -9.56 9.68
C THR A 117 12.22 -9.05 10.13
N ILE A 118 12.37 -7.74 10.30
CA ILE A 118 13.62 -7.13 10.78
C ILE A 118 13.91 -7.54 12.23
N GLY A 119 12.88 -7.63 13.08
CA GLY A 119 13.03 -8.10 14.45
C GLY A 119 13.63 -9.51 14.52
N ARG A 120 13.13 -10.45 13.71
CA ARG A 120 13.71 -11.80 13.62
C ARG A 120 15.16 -11.79 13.13
N MET A 121 15.48 -11.00 12.11
CA MET A 121 16.87 -10.88 11.62
C MET A 121 17.83 -10.39 12.70
N ARG A 122 17.39 -9.45 13.54
CA ARG A 122 18.22 -8.92 14.65
C ARG A 122 18.32 -9.87 15.85
N ALA A 123 17.31 -10.70 16.08
CA ALA A 123 17.28 -11.67 17.17
C ALA A 123 18.09 -12.96 16.89
N THR A 124 18.62 -13.11 15.67
CA THR A 124 19.43 -14.28 15.27
C THR A 124 20.94 -13.99 15.38
N ASN A 125 21.31 -12.84 15.96
CA ASN A 125 22.67 -12.48 16.39
C ASN A 125 22.73 -12.45 17.91
#